data_AF-A0A442SGF4-F1
#
_entry.id   AF-A0A442SGF4-F1
#
_cell.length_a   1.000
_cell.length_b   1.000
_cell.length_c   1.000
_cell.angle_alpha   90.00
_cell.angle_beta   90.00
_cell.angle_gamma   90.00
#
_symmetry.space_group_name_H-M   'P 1'
#
loop_
_entity.id
_entity.type
_entity.pdbx_description
1 polymer ?
#
loop_
_entity_poly.entity_id
_entity_poly.type
_entity_poly.pdbx_seq_one_letter_code
_entity_poly.pdbx_strand_id
1 'polypeptide(L)'
;MSEKPEAWWRPTTPEEAADLEKQQADFKAQFGDFAALHTDGFWLGSSPDGQYLGLQFKDLDGSIHRHTLPWEIVDVFFTQFSVAVDEMSQRQFALKEPEGQA
;
A
#
# COMPACT_ATOMS: atom_id res chain seq x y z
N MET A 1 7.51 -27.89 13.99
CA MET A 1 7.29 -27.58 12.56
C MET A 1 7.01 -26.09 12.52
N SER A 2 7.90 -25.29 11.93
CA SER A 2 7.63 -23.86 11.76
C SER A 2 6.59 -23.72 10.67
N GLU A 3 5.32 -23.59 11.07
CA GLU A 3 4.29 -23.05 10.20
C GLU A 3 4.81 -21.70 9.72
N LYS A 4 5.05 -21.58 8.42
CA LYS A 4 5.35 -20.27 7.81
C LYS A 4 4.17 -19.38 8.22
N PRO A 5 4.38 -18.22 8.88
CA PRO A 5 3.28 -17.34 9.19
C PRO A 5 2.62 -17.00 7.87
N GLU A 6 1.38 -17.45 7.68
CA GLU A 6 0.51 -17.00 6.61
C GLU A 6 0.49 -15.49 6.72
N ALA A 7 1.23 -14.82 5.83
CA ALA A 7 1.33 -13.37 5.66
C ALA A 7 0.73 -12.58 6.83
N TRP A 8 1.54 -12.29 7.86
CA TRP A 8 1.14 -11.60 9.11
C TRP A 8 0.40 -10.26 8.92
N TRP A 9 0.40 -9.74 7.69
CA TRP A 9 -0.29 -8.55 7.22
C TRP A 9 -1.69 -8.81 6.65
N ARG A 10 -2.23 -10.04 6.67
CA ARG A 10 -3.57 -10.30 6.12
C ARG A 10 -4.65 -10.09 7.18
N PRO A 11 -5.86 -9.64 6.79
CA PRO A 11 -7.03 -9.65 7.65
C PRO A 11 -7.19 -11.05 8.27
N THR A 12 -7.34 -11.10 9.59
CA THR A 12 -7.44 -12.38 10.32
C THR A 12 -8.89 -12.77 10.60
N THR A 13 -9.82 -11.83 10.39
CA THR A 13 -11.26 -12.01 10.59
C THR A 13 -12.07 -11.59 9.36
N PRO A 14 -13.30 -12.12 9.20
CA PRO A 14 -14.22 -11.70 8.13
C PRO A 14 -14.65 -10.23 8.22
N GLU A 15 -14.69 -9.66 9.43
CA GLU A 15 -15.04 -8.26 9.63
C GLU A 15 -13.92 -7.34 9.11
N GLU A 16 -12.67 -7.61 9.47
CA GLU A 16 -11.50 -6.89 8.95
C GLU A 16 -11.42 -6.98 7.42
N ALA A 17 -11.78 -8.13 6.84
CA ALA A 17 -11.83 -8.30 5.40
C ALA A 17 -12.91 -7.42 4.75
N ALA A 18 -14.12 -7.40 5.31
CA ALA A 18 -15.23 -6.58 4.80
C ALA A 18 -14.94 -5.07 4.92
N ASP A 19 -14.32 -4.64 6.03
CA ASP A 19 -13.88 -3.26 6.21
C ASP A 19 -12.79 -2.89 5.20
N LEU A 20 -11.81 -3.76 4.97
CA LEU A 20 -10.78 -3.57 3.96
C LEU A 20 -11.39 -3.44 2.55
N GLU A 21 -12.33 -4.31 2.17
CA GLU A 21 -13.02 -4.24 0.88
C GLU A 21 -13.77 -2.91 0.70
N LYS A 22 -14.47 -2.46 1.74
CA LYS A 22 -15.17 -1.18 1.73
C LYS A 22 -14.20 0.00 1.58
N GLN A 23 -13.12 0.02 2.36
CA GLN A 23 -12.11 1.07 2.30
C GLN A 23 -11.46 1.15 0.92
N GLN A 24 -11.18 0.00 0.29
CA GLN A 24 -10.64 -0.06 -1.07
C GLN A 24 -11.63 0.49 -2.12
N ALA A 25 -12.93 0.19 -1.98
CA ALA A 25 -13.96 0.73 -2.85
C ALA A 25 -14.11 2.26 -2.70
N ASP A 26 -14.17 2.74 -1.46
CA ASP A 26 -14.29 4.16 -1.14
C ASP A 26 -13.06 4.94 -1.62
N PHE A 27 -11.86 4.37 -1.48
CA PHE A 27 -10.62 4.96 -2.00
C PHE A 27 -10.68 5.15 -3.52
N LYS A 28 -11.05 4.11 -4.28
CA LYS A 28 -11.14 4.18 -5.75
C LYS A 28 -12.13 5.24 -6.23
N ALA A 29 -13.22 5.45 -5.48
CA ALA A 29 -14.20 6.48 -5.79
C ALA A 29 -13.69 7.91 -5.53
N GLN A 30 -12.79 8.09 -4.55
CA GLN A 30 -12.33 9.41 -4.10
C GLN A 30 -10.99 9.83 -4.69
N PHE A 31 -10.15 8.89 -5.13
CA PHE A 31 -8.74 9.17 -5.44
C PHE A 31 -8.54 10.07 -6.67
N GLY A 32 -9.41 9.97 -7.67
CA GLY A 32 -9.28 10.74 -8.91
C GLY A 32 -8.24 10.16 -9.88
N ASP A 33 -7.53 11.03 -10.59
CA ASP A 33 -6.59 10.65 -11.66
C ASP A 33 -5.22 10.27 -11.10
N PHE A 34 -4.91 8.97 -11.14
CA PHE A 34 -3.64 8.41 -10.67
C PHE A 34 -2.41 8.91 -11.42
N ALA A 35 -2.52 9.22 -12.72
CA ALA A 35 -1.38 9.67 -13.52
C ALA A 35 -1.06 11.15 -13.25
N ALA A 36 -2.10 11.97 -13.03
CA ALA A 36 -1.94 13.37 -12.68
C ALA A 36 -1.32 13.58 -11.28
N LEU A 37 -1.44 12.60 -10.39
CA LEU A 37 -1.02 12.68 -8.98
C LEU A 37 0.17 11.79 -8.63
N HIS A 38 1.00 11.41 -9.61
CA HIS A 38 2.19 10.61 -9.33
C HIS A 38 3.29 11.44 -8.65
N THR A 39 4.05 10.78 -7.77
CA THR A 39 5.17 11.38 -7.05
C THR A 39 6.48 11.28 -7.85
N ASP A 40 7.37 12.27 -7.72
CA ASP A 40 8.74 12.26 -8.24
C ASP A 40 9.66 11.34 -7.41
N GLY A 41 9.30 11.07 -6.15
CA GLY A 41 10.06 10.18 -5.28
C GLY A 41 9.61 10.24 -3.82
N PHE A 42 10.05 9.25 -3.04
CA PHE A 42 9.68 9.15 -1.63
C PHE A 42 10.82 8.66 -0.73
N TRP A 43 10.72 8.96 0.56
CA TRP A 43 11.57 8.43 1.62
C TRP A 43 10.74 7.89 2.77
N LEU A 44 11.26 6.85 3.41
CA LEU A 44 10.72 6.25 4.63
C LEU A 44 11.76 6.34 5.73
N GLY A 45 11.33 6.51 6.97
CA GLY A 45 12.20 6.50 8.15
C GLY A 45 11.42 6.29 9.43
N SER A 46 12.09 6.15 10.57
CA SER A 46 11.44 6.08 11.88
C SER A 46 11.80 7.29 12.72
N SER A 47 10.94 7.64 13.69
CA SER A 47 11.34 8.55 14.76
C SER A 47 12.50 7.94 15.58
N PRO A 48 13.30 8.76 16.28
CA PRO A 48 14.43 8.26 17.08
C PRO A 48 14.01 7.28 18.19
N ASP A 49 12.78 7.38 18.69
CA ASP A 49 12.19 6.51 19.72
C ASP A 49 11.40 5.32 19.14
N GLY A 50 11.31 5.20 17.82
CA GLY A 50 10.62 4.12 17.13
C GLY A 50 9.09 4.13 17.23
N GLN A 51 8.49 5.16 17.83
CA GLN A 51 7.04 5.26 17.99
C GLN A 51 6.31 5.65 16.70
N TYR A 52 7.04 6.18 15.71
CA TYR A 52 6.44 6.65 14.46
C TYR A 52 7.20 6.17 13.23
N LEU A 53 6.47 5.71 12.23
CA LEU A 53 6.92 5.56 10.85
C LEU A 53 6.69 6.88 10.10
N GLY A 54 7.74 7.47 9.56
CA GLY A 54 7.69 8.67 8.73
C GLY A 54 7.60 8.32 7.25
N LEU A 55 6.68 8.99 6.55
CA LEU A 55 6.48 8.96 5.10
C LEU A 55 6.77 10.36 4.55
N GLN A 56 7.64 10.47 3.55
CA GLN A 56 7.90 11.72 2.85
C GLN A 56 7.74 11.50 1.34
N PHE A 57 6.85 12.26 0.71
CA PHE A 57 6.62 12.25 -0.74
C PHE A 57 7.05 13.59 -1.34
N LYS A 58 7.67 13.53 -2.52
CA LYS A 58 8.04 14.69 -3.32
C LYS A 58 7.17 14.72 -4.57
N ASP A 59 6.46 15.82 -4.78
CA ASP A 59 5.59 16.00 -5.93
C ASP A 59 6.38 16.56 -7.13
N LEU A 60 5.77 16.51 -8.31
CA LEU A 60 6.38 16.96 -9.57
C LEU A 60 6.64 18.46 -9.61
N ASP A 61 5.88 19.24 -8.84
CA ASP A 61 6.08 20.67 -8.66
C ASP A 61 7.24 21.00 -7.69
N GLY A 62 7.83 19.97 -7.06
CA GLY A 62 8.90 20.08 -6.07
C GLY A 62 8.41 20.22 -4.63
N SER A 63 7.09 20.24 -4.38
CA SER A 63 6.50 20.26 -3.05
C SER A 63 6.83 18.97 -2.29
N ILE A 64 6.91 19.06 -0.95
CA ILE A 64 7.20 17.92 -0.09
C ILE A 64 6.09 17.73 0.94
N HIS A 65 5.45 16.56 0.90
CA HIS A 65 4.41 16.14 1.84
C HIS A 65 4.98 15.14 2.84
N ARG A 66 4.71 15.37 4.13
CA ARG A 66 5.23 14.53 5.23
C ARG A 66 4.10 14.09 6.14
N HIS A 67 4.07 12.80 6.43
CA HIS A 67 3.12 12.20 7.37
C HIS A 67 3.85 11.22 8.29
N THR A 68 3.33 11.06 9.50
CA THR A 68 3.79 10.03 10.43
C THR A 68 2.64 9.11 10.81
N LEU A 69 2.91 7.81 10.87
CA LEU A 69 2.00 6.80 11.37
C LEU A 69 2.49 6.32 12.74
N PRO A 70 1.67 6.31 13.79
CA PRO A 70 2.03 5.70 15.06
C PRO A 70 2.25 4.20 14.89
N TRP A 71 3.16 3.63 15.67
CA TRP A 71 3.57 2.22 15.63
C TRP A 71 2.38 1.24 15.64
N GLU A 72 1.35 1.57 16.42
CA GLU A 72 0.15 0.76 16.66
C GLU A 72 -0.73 0.55 15.42
N ILE A 73 -0.51 1.30 14.34
CA ILE A 73 -1.29 1.16 13.09
C ILE A 73 -0.41 0.82 11.88
N VAL A 74 0.89 0.58 12.10
CA VAL A 74 1.84 0.30 11.01
C VAL A 74 1.52 -1.04 10.35
N ASP A 75 1.03 -2.04 11.08
CA ASP A 75 0.56 -3.32 10.55
C ASP A 75 -0.66 -3.16 9.62
N VAL A 76 -1.61 -2.31 10.00
CA VAL A 76 -2.78 -1.96 9.17
C VAL A 76 -2.33 -1.27 7.88
N PHE A 77 -1.36 -0.35 7.97
CA PHE A 77 -0.76 0.28 6.79
C PHE A 77 -0.11 -0.76 5.85
N PHE A 78 0.69 -1.69 6.40
CA PHE A 78 1.31 -2.75 5.59
C PHE A 78 0.28 -3.67 4.94
N THR A 79 -0.81 -3.99 5.63
CA THR A 79 -1.94 -4.76 5.10
C THR A 79 -2.52 -4.10 3.85
N GLN A 80 -2.88 -2.82 3.98
CA GLN A 80 -3.44 -2.02 2.88
C GLN A 80 -2.45 -1.90 1.72
N PHE A 81 -1.17 -1.64 2.02
CA PHE A 81 -0.10 -1.53 1.04
C PHE A 81 0.07 -2.85 0.26
N SER A 82 0.14 -3.98 0.96
CA SER A 82 0.32 -5.30 0.31
C SER A 82 -0.85 -5.66 -0.59
N VAL A 83 -2.09 -5.38 -0.19
CA VAL A 83 -3.27 -5.62 -1.05
C VAL A 83 -3.25 -4.73 -2.29
N ALA A 84 -2.93 -3.44 -2.14
CA ALA A 84 -2.83 -2.53 -3.28
C ALA A 84 -1.72 -2.94 -4.27
N VAL A 85 -0.57 -3.38 -3.76
CA VAL A 85 0.55 -3.87 -4.59
C VAL A 85 0.23 -5.19 -5.27
N ASP A 86 -0.48 -6.11 -4.60
CA ASP A 86 -0.92 -7.36 -5.21
C ASP A 86 -1.92 -7.08 -6.35
N GLU A 87 -2.90 -6.22 -6.13
CA GLU A 87 -3.85 -5.79 -7.18
C GLU A 87 -3.11 -5.14 -8.36
N MET A 88 -2.15 -4.24 -8.09
CA MET A 88 -1.33 -3.63 -9.12
C MET A 88 -0.53 -4.68 -9.89
N SER A 89 0.08 -5.64 -9.20
CA SER A 89 0.88 -6.71 -9.82
C SER A 89 0.00 -7.58 -10.72
N GLN A 90 -1.17 -8.01 -10.26
CA GLN A 90 -2.14 -8.77 -11.05
C GLN A 90 -2.54 -8.02 -12.33
N ARG A 91 -2.82 -6.71 -12.22
CA ARG A 91 -3.14 -5.86 -13.38
C ARG A 91 -1.95 -5.76 -14.34
N GLN A 92 -0.74 -5.58 -13.84
CA GLN A 92 0.47 -5.54 -14.67
C GLN A 92 0.73 -6.87 -15.37
N PHE A 93 0.49 -8.00 -14.70
CA PHE A 93 0.56 -9.32 -15.33
C PHE A 93 -0.50 -9.50 -16.42
N ALA A 94 -1.74 -9.07 -16.19
CA ALA A 94 -2.81 -9.16 -17.19
C ALA A 94 -2.55 -8.29 -18.44
N LEU A 95 -1.77 -7.22 -18.30
CA LEU A 95 -1.35 -6.35 -19.42
C LEU A 95 -0.18 -6.92 -20.22
N LYS A 96 0.57 -7.89 -19.67
CA LYS A 96 1.57 -8.62 -20.45
C LYS A 96 0.84 -9.65 -21.32
N GLU A 97 0.84 -9.44 -22.62
CA GLU A 97 0.41 -10.49 -23.58
C GLU A 97 1.18 -11.79 -23.28
N PRO A 98 0.58 -12.98 -23.49
CA PRO A 98 1.32 -14.23 -23.37
C PRO A 98 2.48 -14.16 -24.36
N GLU A 99 3.71 -14.09 -23.85
CA GLU A 99 4.90 -14.30 -24.69
C GLU A 99 4.70 -15.63 -25.40
N GLY A 100 4.58 -15.54 -26.72
CA GLY A 100 4.05 -16.61 -27.56
C GLY A 100 4.78 -17.93 -27.39
N GLN A 101 3.99 -18.99 -27.59
CA GLN A 101 4.41 -20.37 -27.81
C GLN A 101 5.77 -20.48 -28.51
N ALA A 102 6.66 -21.28 -27.93
CA ALA A 102 7.74 -21.97 -28.64
C ALA A 102 7.47 -23.47 -28.59
#